data_AF-A0A2H0YCV6-F1
#
_entry.id   AF-A0A2H0YCV6-F1
#
_cell.length_a   1.000
_cell.length_b   1.000
_cell.length_c   1.000
_cell.angle_alpha   90.00
_cell.angle_beta   90.00
_cell.angle_gamma   90.00
#
_symmetry.space_group_name_H-M   'P 1'
#
loop_
_entity.id
_entity.type
_entity.pdbx_description
1 polymer ?
#
loop_
_entity_poly.entity_id
_entity_poly.type
_entity_poly.pdbx_seq_one_letter_code
_entity_poly.pdbx_strand_id
1 'polypeptide(L)'
;MKNIILIVILIILVFGLGILFGSKIKKKKTGSLTRAWQARTEKKEENKKRILEKIQEAGKITNDEAQKLLDIADSTATNYLEELEKGGKIEQVGGAQKDTFYRLRKT
;
A
#
# COMPACT_ATOMS: atom_id res chain seq x y z
N MET A 1 37.25 47.29 15.73
CA MET A 1 37.58 45.97 15.11
C MET A 1 37.28 44.81 16.05
N LYS A 2 37.83 44.77 17.28
CA LYS A 2 37.57 43.69 18.26
C LYS A 2 36.08 43.46 18.56
N ASN A 3 35.29 44.53 18.67
CA ASN A 3 33.85 44.44 18.99
C ASN A 3 33.00 43.87 17.84
N ILE A 4 33.39 44.13 16.59
CA ILE A 4 32.71 43.59 15.40
C ILE A 4 32.98 42.08 15.30
N ILE A 5 34.22 41.66 15.55
CA ILE A 5 34.60 40.24 15.59
C ILE A 5 33.83 39.52 16.71
N LEU A 6 33.66 40.18 17.87
CA LEU A 6 32.92 39.63 19.02
C LEU A 6 31.43 39.41 18.71
N ILE A 7 30.79 40.33 17.99
CA ILE A 7 29.38 40.21 17.56
C ILE A 7 29.19 39.06 16.56
N VAL A 8 30.13 38.89 15.61
CA VAL A 8 30.06 37.81 14.60
C VAL A 8 30.20 36.43 15.25
N ILE A 9 31.09 36.28 16.24
CA ILE A 9 31.24 35.02 16.98
C ILE A 9 29.97 34.67 17.76
N LEU A 10 29.30 35.68 18.34
CA LEU A 10 28.06 35.50 19.11
C LEU A 10 26.90 35.06 18.21
N ILE A 11 26.81 35.59 16.99
CA ILE A 11 25.82 35.17 15.99
C ILE A 11 26.04 33.72 15.54
N ILE A 12 27.29 33.32 15.30
CA ILE A 12 27.65 31.95 14.90
C ILE A 12 27.32 30.95 16.02
N LEU A 13 27.55 31.31 17.29
CA LEU A 13 27.18 30.47 18.44
C LEU A 13 25.66 30.28 18.58
N VAL A 14 24.89 31.36 18.38
CA VAL A 14 23.41 31.30 18.41
C VAL A 14 22.85 30.47 17.26
N PHE A 15 23.39 30.61 16.05
CA PHE A 15 22.95 29.85 14.87
C PHE A 15 23.37 28.37 14.94
N GLY A 16 24.56 28.07 15.46
CA GLY A 16 25.05 26.70 15.67
C GLY A 16 24.26 25.92 16.72
N LEU A 17 23.76 26.59 17.77
CA LEU A 17 22.89 25.98 18.79
C LEU A 17 21.46 25.73 18.29
N GLY A 18 20.93 26.55 17.39
CA GLY A 18 19.60 26.35 16.77
C GLY A 18 19.49 25.04 15.98
N ILE A 19 20.59 24.57 15.38
CA ILE A 19 20.66 23.31 14.63
C ILE A 19 20.62 22.09 15.57
N LEU A 20 21.16 22.21 16.80
CA LEU A 20 21.22 21.10 17.76
C LEU A 20 19.89 20.84 18.49
N PHE A 21 19.02 21.86 18.62
CA PHE A 21 17.71 21.72 19.27
C PHE A 21 16.56 21.38 18.28
N GLY A 22 16.74 21.59 16.98
CA GLY A 22 15.72 21.31 15.95
C GLY A 22 15.45 19.82 15.68
N SER A 23 16.30 18.90 16.15
CA SER A 23 16.28 17.50 15.72
C SER A 23 15.44 16.55 16.58
N LYS A 24 14.72 17.04 17.60
CA LYS A 24 13.95 16.16 18.52
C LYS A 24 12.47 16.44 18.63
N ILE A 25 11.85 16.99 17.59
CA ILE A 25 10.39 16.91 17.45
C ILE A 25 10.03 15.53 16.88
N LYS A 26 10.07 14.50 17.75
CA LYS A 26 9.44 13.20 17.45
C LYS A 26 7.94 13.45 17.29
N LYS A 27 7.42 13.32 16.07
CA LYS A 27 5.98 13.34 15.75
C LYS A 27 5.26 12.23 16.52
N LYS A 28 4.86 12.48 17.76
CA LYS A 28 3.96 11.64 18.56
C LYS A 28 2.55 12.23 18.47
N LYS A 29 1.77 11.85 17.43
CA LYS A 29 0.28 11.89 17.45
C LYS A 29 -0.46 11.32 16.21
N THR A 30 0.15 10.46 15.39
CA THR A 30 -0.50 9.87 14.19
C THR A 30 -0.33 8.35 14.03
N GLY A 31 0.14 7.65 15.07
CA GLY A 31 0.57 6.25 14.96
C GLY A 31 -0.53 5.18 14.82
N SER A 32 -1.76 5.41 15.29
CA SER A 32 -2.82 4.37 15.23
C SER A 32 -3.52 4.32 13.88
N LEU A 33 -3.86 5.48 13.30
CA LEU A 33 -4.49 5.56 11.98
C LEU A 33 -3.53 5.07 10.89
N THR A 34 -2.26 5.49 10.93
CA THR A 34 -1.26 5.04 9.93
C THR A 34 -1.07 3.53 9.97
N ARG A 35 -1.00 2.91 11.15
CA ARG A 35 -0.86 1.44 11.28
C ARG A 35 -2.10 0.69 10.80
N ALA A 36 -3.29 1.17 11.12
CA ALA A 36 -4.54 0.55 10.66
C ALA A 36 -4.67 0.62 9.13
N TRP A 37 -4.27 1.75 8.53
CA TRP A 37 -4.20 1.90 7.08
C TRP A 37 -3.15 0.97 6.46
N GLN A 38 -1.96 0.88 7.04
CA GLN A 38 -0.91 -0.04 6.59
C GLN A 38 -1.37 -1.49 6.63
N ALA A 39 -1.94 -1.95 7.75
CA ALA A 39 -2.44 -3.31 7.89
C ALA A 39 -3.54 -3.64 6.87
N ARG A 40 -4.43 -2.68 6.57
CA ARG A 40 -5.46 -2.86 5.53
C ARG A 40 -4.86 -3.00 4.14
N THR A 41 -3.87 -2.18 3.81
CA THR A 41 -3.18 -2.23 2.52
C THR A 41 -2.41 -3.54 2.37
N GLU A 42 -1.66 -3.94 3.40
CA GLU A 42 -0.93 -5.21 3.42
C GLU A 42 -1.86 -6.40 3.23
N LYS A 43 -2.99 -6.45 3.96
CA LYS A 43 -3.95 -7.55 3.83
C LYS A 43 -4.56 -7.64 2.43
N LYS A 44 -4.83 -6.49 1.83
CA LYS A 44 -5.33 -6.41 0.45
C LYS A 44 -4.31 -6.95 -0.56
N GLU A 45 -3.04 -6.58 -0.44
CA GLU A 45 -1.99 -7.10 -1.32
C GLU A 45 -1.77 -8.61 -1.12
N GLU A 46 -1.81 -9.09 0.12
CA GLU A 46 -1.76 -10.53 0.44
C GLU A 46 -2.91 -11.30 -0.22
N ASN A 47 -4.14 -10.78 -0.12
CA ASN A 47 -5.32 -11.38 -0.73
C ASN A 47 -5.21 -11.45 -2.26
N LYS A 48 -4.74 -10.37 -2.91
CA LYS A 48 -4.48 -10.36 -4.35
C LYS A 48 -3.40 -11.37 -4.75
N LYS A 49 -2.35 -11.54 -3.95
CA LYS A 49 -1.32 -12.56 -4.17
C LYS A 49 -1.90 -13.98 -4.12
N ARG A 50 -2.74 -14.28 -3.11
CA ARG A 50 -3.40 -15.58 -2.98
C ARG A 50 -4.31 -15.90 -4.16
N ILE A 51 -5.02 -14.90 -4.70
CA ILE A 51 -5.81 -15.06 -5.94
C ILE A 51 -4.89 -15.44 -7.11
N LEU A 52 -3.77 -14.73 -7.29
CA LEU A 52 -2.81 -15.04 -8.37
C LEU A 52 -2.22 -16.44 -8.24
N GLU A 53 -1.81 -16.84 -7.03
CA GLU A 53 -1.32 -18.19 -6.73
C GLU A 53 -2.38 -19.24 -7.08
N LYS A 54 -3.64 -19.01 -6.70
CA LYS A 54 -4.74 -19.91 -7.04
C LYS A 54 -4.96 -20.04 -8.55
N ILE A 55 -4.86 -18.94 -9.29
CA ILE A 55 -4.96 -18.96 -10.76
C ILE A 55 -3.74 -19.68 -11.37
N GLN A 56 -2.55 -19.55 -10.80
CA GLN A 56 -1.36 -20.29 -11.25
C GLN A 56 -1.53 -21.80 -11.06
N GLU A 57 -2.11 -22.23 -9.95
CA GLU A 57 -2.37 -23.65 -9.65
C GLU A 57 -3.51 -24.24 -10.48
N ALA A 58 -4.65 -23.54 -10.56
CA ALA A 58 -5.89 -24.04 -11.15
C ALA A 58 -6.14 -23.58 -12.60
N GLY A 59 -5.35 -22.64 -13.10
CA GLY A 59 -5.48 -22.02 -14.42
C GLY A 59 -6.54 -20.92 -14.52
N LYS A 60 -7.53 -20.91 -13.62
CA LYS A 60 -8.61 -19.91 -13.58
C LYS A 60 -9.21 -19.77 -12.17
N ILE A 61 -9.98 -18.71 -11.96
CA ILE A 61 -10.79 -18.50 -10.74
C ILE A 61 -12.08 -17.75 -11.07
N THR A 62 -13.19 -18.07 -10.40
CA THR A 62 -14.44 -17.27 -10.44
C THR A 62 -14.50 -16.30 -9.25
N ASN A 63 -15.44 -15.34 -9.29
CA ASN A 63 -15.67 -14.45 -8.14
C ASN A 63 -16.06 -15.24 -6.89
N ASP A 64 -16.96 -16.23 -7.03
CA ASP A 64 -17.41 -17.08 -5.92
C ASP A 64 -16.26 -17.89 -5.31
N GLU A 65 -15.33 -18.36 -6.13
CA GLU A 65 -14.12 -19.06 -5.65
C GLU A 65 -13.19 -18.10 -4.91
N ALA A 66 -13.02 -16.87 -5.40
CA ALA A 66 -12.24 -15.83 -4.71
C ALA A 66 -12.86 -15.45 -3.35
N GLN A 67 -14.19 -15.34 -3.27
CA GLN A 67 -14.91 -15.13 -2.00
C GLN A 67 -14.62 -16.24 -1.01
N LYS A 68 -14.75 -17.50 -1.43
CA LYS A 68 -14.51 -18.68 -0.58
C LYS A 68 -13.04 -18.82 -0.18
N LEU A 69 -12.11 -18.50 -1.08
CA LEU A 69 -10.66 -18.57 -0.84
C LEU A 69 -10.22 -17.61 0.27
N LEU A 70 -10.81 -16.42 0.29
CA LEU A 70 -10.39 -15.31 1.14
C LEU A 70 -11.33 -15.06 2.32
N ASP A 71 -12.50 -15.70 2.36
CA ASP A 71 -13.58 -15.48 3.32
C ASP A 71 -14.01 -14.00 3.38
N ILE A 72 -14.34 -13.45 2.20
CA ILE A 72 -14.72 -12.05 2.01
C ILE A 72 -16.03 -11.91 1.23
N ALA A 73 -16.67 -10.75 1.38
CA ALA A 73 -17.87 -10.42 0.63
C ALA A 73 -17.62 -10.34 -0.89
N ASP A 74 -18.66 -10.66 -1.66
CA ASP A 74 -18.70 -10.61 -3.13
C ASP A 74 -18.09 -9.34 -3.71
N SER A 75 -18.55 -8.17 -3.26
CA SER A 75 -18.05 -6.88 -3.74
C SER A 75 -16.55 -6.66 -3.47
N THR A 76 -16.02 -7.24 -2.39
CA THR A 76 -14.60 -7.12 -2.04
C THR A 76 -13.76 -8.02 -2.95
N ALA A 77 -14.22 -9.23 -3.24
CA ALA A 77 -13.59 -10.12 -4.21
C ALA A 77 -13.59 -9.50 -5.62
N THR A 78 -14.73 -8.95 -6.05
CA THR A 78 -14.85 -8.22 -7.33
C THR A 78 -13.84 -7.08 -7.42
N ASN A 79 -13.73 -6.24 -6.39
CA ASN A 79 -12.74 -5.14 -6.36
C ASN A 79 -11.30 -5.64 -6.53
N TYR A 80 -10.94 -6.74 -5.87
CA TYR A 80 -9.58 -7.29 -5.99
C TYR A 80 -9.31 -7.87 -7.37
N LEU A 81 -10.27 -8.57 -7.97
CA LEU A 81 -10.18 -9.11 -9.32
C LEU A 81 -10.08 -7.98 -10.36
N GLU A 82 -10.91 -6.95 -10.24
CA GLU A 82 -10.83 -5.76 -11.08
C GLU A 82 -9.48 -5.04 -10.99
N GLU A 83 -8.91 -4.91 -9.80
CA GLU A 83 -7.59 -4.30 -9.65
C GLU A 83 -6.48 -5.11 -10.31
N LEU A 84 -6.54 -6.44 -10.19
CA LEU A 84 -5.60 -7.34 -10.86
C LEU A 84 -5.75 -7.28 -12.38
N GLU A 85 -6.97 -7.15 -12.88
CA GLU A 85 -7.27 -7.01 -14.30
C GLU A 85 -6.80 -5.66 -14.86
N LYS A 86 -7.14 -4.56 -14.17
CA LYS A 86 -6.69 -3.20 -14.51
C LYS A 86 -5.16 -3.11 -14.46
N GLY A 87 -4.52 -3.82 -13.52
CA GLY A 87 -3.07 -3.96 -13.41
C GLY A 87 -2.44 -4.91 -14.44
N GLY A 88 -3.24 -5.51 -15.33
CA GLY A 88 -2.77 -6.36 -16.41
C GLY A 88 -2.25 -7.73 -15.98
N LYS A 89 -2.52 -8.18 -14.75
CA LYS A 89 -2.07 -9.49 -14.24
C LYS A 89 -2.98 -10.62 -14.69
N ILE A 90 -4.27 -10.34 -14.76
CA ILE A 90 -5.31 -11.29 -15.17
C ILE A 90 -6.19 -10.68 -16.26
N GLU A 91 -7.00 -11.51 -16.89
CA GLU A 91 -8.03 -11.11 -17.84
C GLU A 91 -9.34 -11.82 -17.50
N GLN A 92 -10.46 -11.10 -17.60
CA GLN A 92 -11.80 -11.68 -17.54
C GLN A 92 -12.09 -12.44 -18.85
N VAL A 93 -12.65 -13.63 -18.72
CA VAL A 93 -13.09 -14.49 -19.82
C VAL A 93 -14.54 -14.88 -19.58
N GLY A 94 -15.37 -14.72 -20.61
CA GLY A 94 -16.82 -14.90 -20.55
C GLY A 94 -17.58 -13.58 -20.60
N GLY A 95 -18.89 -13.64 -20.83
CA GLY A 95 -19.76 -12.46 -20.96
C GLY A 95 -21.07 -12.52 -20.16
N ALA A 96 -21.44 -13.69 -19.63
CA ALA A 96 -22.54 -13.85 -18.70
C ALA A 96 -21.99 -14.02 -17.28
N GLN A 97 -22.62 -13.40 -16.28
CA GLN A 97 -22.16 -13.38 -14.89
C GLN A 97 -21.85 -14.79 -14.34
N LYS A 98 -22.62 -15.81 -14.76
CA LYS A 98 -22.46 -17.21 -14.34
C LYS A 98 -21.31 -17.97 -15.01
N ASP A 99 -20.86 -17.51 -16.17
CA ASP A 99 -19.77 -18.13 -16.93
C ASP A 99 -18.50 -17.26 -16.93
N THR A 100 -18.49 -16.22 -16.10
CA THR A 100 -17.36 -15.31 -15.98
C THR A 100 -16.30 -15.92 -15.07
N PHE A 101 -15.08 -16.04 -15.60
CA PHE A 101 -13.91 -16.43 -14.83
C PHE A 101 -12.71 -15.58 -15.23
N TYR A 102 -11.68 -15.58 -14.38
CA TYR A 102 -10.45 -14.86 -14.59
C TYR A 102 -9.29 -15.84 -14.76
N ARG A 103 -8.35 -15.52 -15.64
CA ARG A 103 -7.12 -16.28 -15.86
C ARG A 103 -5.93 -15.36 -16.01
N LEU A 104 -4.70 -15.90 -15.95
CA LEU A 104 -3.50 -15.12 -16.23
C LEU A 104 -3.58 -14.53 -17.64
N ARG A 105 -3.28 -13.23 -17.75
CA ARG A 105 -3.17 -12.57 -19.06
C ARG A 105 -1.98 -13.19 -19.80
N LYS A 106 -2.23 -13.74 -20.98
CA LYS A 106 -1.14 -14.16 -21.87
C LYS A 106 -0.48 -12.90 -22.44
N THR A 107 0.82 -12.78 -22.24
CA THR A 107 1.65 -11.74 -22.86
C THR A 107 1.99 -12.13 -24.28
#